data_AF-A0A817TNL6-F1
#
_entry.id   AF-A0A817TNL6-F1
#
_cell.length_a   1.000
_cell.length_b   1.000
_cell.length_c   1.000
_cell.angle_alpha   90.00
_cell.angle_beta   90.00
_cell.angle_gamma   90.00
#
_symmetry.space_group_name_H-M   'P 1'
#
loop_
_entity.id
_entity.type
_entity.pdbx_description
1 polymer ?
#
loop_
_entity_poly.entity_id
_entity_poly.type
_entity_poly.pdbx_seq_one_letter_code
_entity_poly.pdbx_strand_id
1 'polypeptide(L)'
;MARTELISLSRIWYTIIVVLIQLILVFFGIKQCYYNDRLPWPISASSPKYELLIQKICLLISLVLLLIFIYPALFKIGNFSNDNEQLTIDALEKNDISLWSNLWRHCFPLSSTLHLIMSFLIIISTVLIHAKQIMVGLKDSGKHF
;
A
#
# COMPACT_ATOMS: atom_id res chain seq x y z
N MET A 1 -7.12 -20.48 -18.50
CA MET A 1 -7.80 -20.91 -17.27
C MET A 1 -6.72 -21.44 -16.32
N ALA A 2 -6.21 -20.58 -15.43
CA ALA A 2 -5.17 -20.96 -14.49
C ALA A 2 -5.80 -21.83 -13.39
N ARG A 3 -5.24 -23.01 -13.11
CA ARG A 3 -5.65 -23.83 -11.96
C ARG A 3 -5.29 -23.05 -10.68
N THR A 4 -6.27 -22.86 -9.79
CA THR A 4 -6.08 -22.20 -8.50
C THR A 4 -5.41 -23.16 -7.53
N GLU A 5 -4.09 -23.17 -7.52
CA GLU A 5 -3.27 -23.92 -6.55
C GLU A 5 -2.92 -23.01 -5.37
N LEU A 6 -3.00 -23.54 -4.16
CA LEU A 6 -2.52 -22.85 -2.96
C LEU A 6 -0.99 -22.84 -2.92
N ILE A 7 -0.45 -21.80 -2.29
CA ILE A 7 0.97 -21.54 -2.14
C ILE A 7 1.54 -22.15 -0.85
N SER A 8 2.87 -22.15 -0.73
CA SER A 8 3.59 -22.61 0.46
C SER A 8 3.11 -21.92 1.76
N LEU A 9 3.14 -22.67 2.87
CA LEU A 9 2.75 -22.23 4.22
C LEU A 9 3.43 -20.91 4.65
N SER A 10 4.68 -20.68 4.22
CA SER A 10 5.42 -19.45 4.50
C SER A 10 4.73 -18.21 3.94
N ARG A 11 4.16 -18.29 2.73
CA ARG A 11 3.44 -17.16 2.11
C ARG A 11 2.09 -16.90 2.80
N ILE A 12 1.44 -17.95 3.32
CA ILE A 12 0.21 -17.78 4.11
C ILE A 12 0.50 -16.98 5.38
N TRP A 13 1.55 -17.36 6.12
CA TRP A 13 1.97 -16.62 7.31
C TRP A 13 2.37 -15.19 7.01
N TYR A 14 3.14 -14.97 5.94
CA TYR A 14 3.47 -13.62 5.47
C TYR A 14 2.20 -12.79 5.19
N THR A 15 1.22 -13.37 4.49
CA THR A 15 -0.05 -12.70 4.19
C THR A 15 -0.79 -12.31 5.46
N ILE A 16 -0.90 -13.21 6.43
CA ILE A 16 -1.58 -12.94 7.71
C ILE A 16 -0.90 -11.78 8.44
N ILE A 17 0.44 -11.83 8.57
CA ILE A 17 1.22 -10.80 9.24
C ILE A 17 1.06 -9.45 8.55
N VAL A 18 1.19 -9.40 7.22
CA VAL A 18 1.06 -8.17 6.44
C VAL A 18 -0.36 -7.59 6.55
N VAL A 19 -1.40 -8.41 6.45
CA VAL A 19 -2.79 -7.95 6.61
C VAL A 19 -2.99 -7.37 8.01
N LEU A 20 -2.50 -8.05 9.04
CA LEU A 20 -2.65 -7.58 10.43
C LEU A 20 -1.92 -6.25 10.65
N ILE A 21 -0.67 -6.12 10.19
CA ILE A 21 0.09 -4.88 10.28
C ILE A 21 -0.61 -3.77 9.49
N GLN A 22 -1.09 -4.05 8.27
CA GLN A 22 -1.76 -3.05 7.46
C GLN A 22 -3.07 -2.56 8.11
N LEU A 23 -3.84 -3.46 8.72
CA LEU A 23 -5.05 -3.09 9.46
C LEU A 23 -4.73 -2.20 10.66
N ILE A 24 -3.64 -2.50 11.38
CA ILE A 24 -3.16 -1.65 12.49
C ILE A 24 -2.78 -0.25 11.96
N LEU A 25 -2.05 -0.17 10.85
CA LEU A 25 -1.69 1.11 10.23
C LEU A 25 -2.92 1.91 9.78
N VAL A 26 -3.90 1.24 9.18
CA VAL A 26 -5.16 1.87 8.79
C VAL A 26 -5.91 2.38 10.02
N PHE A 27 -6.00 1.60 11.10
CA PHE A 27 -6.63 2.02 12.34
C PHE A 27 -5.97 3.29 12.92
N PHE A 28 -4.64 3.33 12.97
CA PHE A 28 -3.93 4.54 13.39
C PHE A 28 -4.15 5.72 12.44
N GLY A 29 -4.20 5.46 11.13
CA GLY A 29 -4.54 6.47 10.12
C GLY A 29 -5.94 7.08 10.33
N ILE A 30 -6.95 6.24 10.61
CA ILE A 30 -8.31 6.70 10.93
C ILE A 30 -8.31 7.58 12.18
N LYS A 31 -7.64 7.12 13.25
CA LYS A 31 -7.52 7.90 14.49
C LYS A 31 -6.86 9.26 14.24
N GLN A 32 -5.85 9.29 13.39
CA GLN A 32 -5.16 10.52 13.01
C GLN A 32 -6.07 11.45 12.19
N CYS A 33 -6.80 10.94 11.19
CA CYS A 33 -7.80 11.73 10.44
C CYS A 33 -8.80 12.40 11.39
N TYR A 34 -9.34 11.64 12.34
CA TYR A 34 -10.32 12.15 13.31
C TYR A 34 -9.74 13.22 14.23
N TYR A 35 -8.48 13.04 14.67
CA TYR A 35 -7.77 14.05 15.45
C TYR A 35 -7.55 15.33 14.65
N ASN A 36 -7.09 15.22 13.40
CA ASN A 36 -6.78 16.37 12.56
C ASN A 36 -8.03 17.16 12.14
N ASP A 37 -9.17 16.47 11.94
CA ASP A 37 -10.45 17.11 11.63
C ASP A 37 -10.99 17.96 12.79
N ARG A 38 -10.64 17.61 14.04
CA ARG A 38 -11.08 18.31 15.26
C ARG A 38 -10.10 19.37 15.75
N LEU A 39 -8.92 19.44 15.13
CA LEU A 39 -7.87 20.34 15.56
C LEU A 39 -8.30 21.80 15.26
N PRO A 40 -8.25 22.72 16.25
CA PRO A 40 -8.51 24.12 16.01
C PRO A 40 -7.32 24.71 15.22
N TRP A 41 -7.47 24.83 13.91
CA TRP A 41 -6.47 25.44 13.04
C TRP A 41 -6.42 26.96 13.31
N PRO A 42 -5.22 27.56 13.43
CA PRO A 42 -5.10 28.98 13.72
C PRO A 42 -5.58 29.82 12.53
N ILE A 43 -6.20 30.95 12.86
CA ILE A 43 -6.85 31.86 11.90
C ILE A 43 -5.86 32.43 10.87
N SER A 44 -4.57 32.52 11.24
CA SER A 44 -3.49 33.01 10.36
C SER A 44 -3.18 32.07 9.20
N ALA A 45 -3.52 30.78 9.31
CA ALA A 45 -3.31 29.80 8.27
C ALA A 45 -4.66 29.38 7.67
N SER A 46 -4.76 29.37 6.34
CA SER A 46 -5.93 28.79 5.67
C SER A 46 -6.12 27.34 6.12
N SER A 47 -7.36 26.99 6.50
CA SER A 47 -7.72 25.64 6.93
C SER A 47 -7.24 24.59 5.91
N PRO A 48 -6.51 23.54 6.32
CA PRO A 48 -5.85 22.59 5.41
C PRO A 48 -6.83 21.55 4.86
N LYS A 49 -7.83 22.02 4.11
CA LYS A 49 -8.88 21.19 3.54
C LYS A 49 -8.31 20.17 2.54
N TYR A 50 -7.30 20.57 1.76
CA TYR A 50 -6.71 19.71 0.73
C TYR A 50 -5.84 18.62 1.33
N GLU A 51 -5.00 18.94 2.32
CA GLU A 51 -4.13 17.97 2.98
C GLU A 51 -4.95 16.91 3.74
N LEU A 52 -6.03 17.33 4.42
CA LEU A 52 -6.98 16.41 5.07
C LEU A 52 -7.70 15.53 4.05
N LEU A 53 -8.10 16.09 2.90
CA LEU A 53 -8.73 15.32 1.82
C LEU A 53 -7.76 14.27 1.24
N ILE A 54 -6.51 14.66 0.97
CA ILE A 54 -5.47 13.76 0.45
C ILE A 54 -5.26 12.61 1.44
N GLN A 55 -5.19 12.87 2.74
CA GLN A 55 -5.06 11.81 3.73
C GLN A 55 -6.21 10.81 3.69
N LYS A 56 -7.46 11.31 3.63
CA LYS A 56 -8.65 10.44 3.55
C LYS A 56 -8.65 9.60 2.28
N ILE A 57 -8.29 10.18 1.14
CA ILE A 57 -8.22 9.48 -0.15
C ILE A 57 -7.11 8.42 -0.12
N CYS A 58 -5.90 8.76 0.33
CA CYS A 58 -4.78 7.81 0.42
C CYS A 58 -5.10 6.63 1.34
N LEU A 59 -5.76 6.89 2.47
CA LEU A 59 -6.19 5.86 3.41
C LEU A 59 -7.25 4.93 2.80
N LEU A 60 -8.23 5.50 2.08
CA LEU A 60 -9.27 4.72 1.40
C LEU A 60 -8.69 3.87 0.27
N ILE A 61 -7.78 4.43 -0.53
CA ILE A 61 -7.06 3.69 -1.58
C ILE A 61 -6.26 2.54 -0.95
N SER A 62 -5.55 2.81 0.15
CA SER A 62 -4.78 1.78 0.87
C SER A 62 -5.65 0.61 1.34
N LEU A 63 -6.87 0.88 1.82
CA LEU A 63 -7.84 -0.15 2.22
C LEU A 63 -8.32 -0.98 1.03
N VAL A 64 -8.62 -0.34 -0.11
CA VAL A 64 -9.01 -1.05 -1.33
C VAL A 64 -7.87 -1.94 -1.84
N LEU A 65 -6.64 -1.42 -1.84
CA LEU A 65 -5.45 -2.18 -2.22
C LEU A 65 -5.21 -3.38 -1.30
N LEU A 66 -5.50 -3.26 0.01
CA LEU A 66 -5.41 -4.38 0.94
C LEU A 66 -6.35 -5.53 0.55
N LEU A 67 -7.58 -5.22 0.15
CA LEU A 67 -8.54 -6.25 -0.32
C LEU A 67 -8.04 -6.91 -1.60
N ILE A 68 -7.48 -6.12 -2.53
CA ILE A 68 -6.89 -6.61 -3.77
C ILE A 68 -5.65 -7.46 -3.49
N PHE A 69 -4.86 -7.14 -2.47
CA PHE A 69 -3.63 -7.84 -2.09
C PHE A 69 -3.88 -9.27 -1.60
N ILE A 70 -5.01 -9.56 -0.95
CA ILE A 70 -5.29 -10.89 -0.38
C ILE A 70 -5.26 -11.98 -1.46
N TYR A 71 -5.81 -11.69 -2.64
CA TYR A 71 -5.84 -12.64 -3.76
C TYR A 71 -4.44 -13.04 -4.28
N PRO A 72 -3.56 -12.12 -4.75
CA PRO A 72 -2.19 -12.42 -5.17
C PRO A 72 -1.28 -12.90 -4.07
N ALA A 73 -1.61 -12.57 -2.82
CA ALA A 73 -0.84 -13.04 -1.69
C ALA A 73 -1.07 -14.53 -1.42
N LEU A 74 -2.30 -15.06 -1.63
CA LEU A 74 -2.69 -16.44 -1.33
C LEU A 74 -2.71 -17.41 -2.52
N PHE A 75 -2.97 -16.92 -3.73
CA PHE A 75 -3.13 -17.76 -4.92
C PHE A 75 -2.03 -17.53 -5.94
N LYS A 76 -1.71 -18.58 -6.72
CA LYS A 76 -0.91 -18.44 -7.93
C LYS A 76 -1.68 -17.66 -9.00
N ILE A 77 -1.06 -16.64 -9.58
CA ILE A 77 -1.68 -15.75 -10.58
C ILE A 77 -1.07 -15.92 -11.96
N GLY A 78 0.08 -16.61 -12.06
CA GLY A 78 0.84 -16.73 -13.30
C GLY A 78 1.73 -15.52 -13.57
N ASN A 79 2.08 -14.76 -12.53
CA ASN A 79 3.20 -13.84 -12.55
C ASN A 79 4.39 -14.59 -11.96
N PHE A 80 5.42 -14.86 -12.78
CA PHE A 80 6.54 -15.72 -12.39
C PHE A 80 7.31 -15.16 -11.18
N SER A 81 7.49 -13.84 -11.13
CA SER A 81 8.13 -13.15 -10.02
C SER A 81 7.33 -13.28 -8.72
N ASN A 82 6.00 -13.26 -8.78
CA ASN A 82 5.13 -13.42 -7.61
C ASN A 82 5.04 -14.88 -7.15
N ASP A 83 5.09 -15.81 -8.10
CA ASP A 83 4.90 -17.24 -7.85
C ASP A 83 6.22 -17.98 -7.55
N ASN A 84 7.35 -17.25 -7.50
CA ASN A 84 8.71 -17.75 -7.28
C ASN A 84 9.10 -18.85 -8.29
N GLU A 85 8.58 -18.76 -9.51
CA GLU A 85 8.92 -19.70 -10.58
C GLU A 85 10.22 -19.23 -11.25
N GLN A 86 11.18 -20.14 -11.39
CA GLN A 86 12.46 -19.83 -12.03
C GLN A 86 12.23 -19.63 -13.54
N LEU A 87 12.92 -18.64 -14.10
CA LEU A 87 12.96 -18.39 -15.53
C LEU A 87 13.79 -19.48 -16.22
N THR A 88 13.15 -20.57 -16.62
CA THR A 88 13.79 -21.62 -17.43
C THR A 88 13.80 -21.22 -18.91
N ILE A 89 14.81 -21.66 -19.66
CA ILE A 89 14.94 -21.39 -21.11
C ILE A 89 13.70 -21.87 -21.88
N ASP A 90 13.11 -23.00 -21.47
CA ASP A 90 11.86 -23.55 -22.04
C ASP A 90 10.63 -22.62 -21.86
N ALA A 91 10.62 -21.79 -20.81
CA ALA A 91 9.56 -20.82 -20.57
C ALA A 91 9.70 -19.57 -21.48
N LEU A 92 10.93 -19.29 -21.95
CA LEU A 92 11.23 -18.23 -22.91
C LEU A 92 10.88 -18.64 -24.35
N GLU A 93 11.03 -19.92 -24.67
CA GLU A 93 10.76 -20.47 -26.01
C GLU A 93 9.25 -20.58 -26.29
N LYS A 94 8.43 -20.66 -25.23
CA LYS A 94 6.97 -20.67 -25.32
C LYS A 94 6.43 -19.26 -25.62
N ASN A 95 6.62 -18.83 -26.87
CA ASN A 95 6.15 -17.56 -27.42
C ASN A 95 4.61 -17.53 -27.51
N ASP A 96 3.94 -17.12 -26.43
CA ASP A 96 2.54 -16.74 -26.48
C ASP A 96 2.42 -15.36 -27.17
N ILE A 97 1.54 -15.26 -28.18
CA ILE A 97 1.50 -14.20 -29.21
C ILE A 97 1.09 -12.80 -28.67
N SER A 98 0.60 -12.69 -27.42
CA SER A 98 0.12 -11.42 -26.88
C SER A 98 1.18 -10.70 -26.03
N LEU A 99 1.56 -9.49 -26.44
CA LEU A 99 2.49 -8.63 -25.68
C LEU A 99 2.01 -8.39 -24.24
N TRP A 100 0.69 -8.32 -24.03
CA TRP A 100 0.08 -8.11 -22.71
C TRP A 100 0.27 -9.31 -21.77
N SER A 101 0.15 -10.54 -22.27
CA SER A 101 0.39 -11.74 -21.45
C SER A 101 1.86 -11.90 -21.09
N ASN A 102 2.77 -11.57 -22.02
CA ASN A 102 4.20 -11.59 -21.73
C ASN A 102 4.59 -10.51 -20.73
N LEU A 103 4.06 -9.29 -20.87
CA LEU A 103 4.32 -8.22 -19.91
C LEU A 103 3.82 -8.59 -18.51
N TRP A 104 2.61 -9.16 -18.41
CA TRP A 104 2.04 -9.62 -17.13
C TRP A 104 2.88 -10.71 -16.45
N ARG A 105 3.38 -11.69 -17.22
CA ARG A 105 4.21 -12.78 -16.71
C ARG A 105 5.53 -12.29 -16.10
N HIS A 106 6.12 -11.27 -16.71
CA HIS A 106 7.42 -10.71 -16.31
C HIS A 106 7.30 -9.44 -15.44
N CYS A 107 6.09 -9.07 -15.03
CA CYS A 107 5.90 -7.96 -14.10
C CYS A 107 6.55 -8.23 -12.74
N PHE A 108 6.75 -7.15 -11.99
CA PHE A 108 7.19 -7.19 -10.60
C PHE A 108 6.30 -8.09 -9.73
N PRO A 109 6.81 -8.61 -8.60
CA PRO A 109 6.03 -9.44 -7.68
C PRO A 109 4.81 -8.67 -7.15
N LEU A 110 3.62 -9.02 -7.64
CA LEU A 110 2.39 -8.26 -7.44
C LEU A 110 2.01 -8.11 -5.95
N SER A 111 2.16 -9.17 -5.16
CA SER A 111 1.87 -9.12 -3.72
C SER A 111 2.78 -8.10 -3.00
N SER A 112 4.10 -8.18 -3.22
CA SER A 112 5.06 -7.29 -2.57
C SER A 112 4.94 -5.85 -3.05
N THR A 113 4.66 -5.61 -4.34
CA THR A 113 4.46 -4.25 -4.86
C THR A 113 3.19 -3.62 -4.30
N LEU A 114 2.08 -4.34 -4.23
CA LEU A 114 0.85 -3.86 -3.60
C LEU A 114 1.08 -3.51 -2.13
N HIS A 115 1.82 -4.34 -1.39
CA HIS A 115 2.17 -4.05 0.00
C HIS A 115 2.99 -2.76 0.15
N LEU A 116 3.97 -2.56 -0.72
CA LEU A 116 4.79 -1.35 -0.71
C LEU A 116 3.96 -0.11 -1.04
N ILE A 117 3.12 -0.17 -2.08
CA ILE A 117 2.28 0.96 -2.50
C ILE A 117 1.30 1.34 -1.39
N MET A 118 0.59 0.38 -0.79
CA MET A 118 -0.39 0.65 0.26
C MET A 118 0.24 1.24 1.52
N SER A 119 1.45 0.77 1.90
CA SER A 119 2.22 1.30 3.02
C SER A 119 2.73 2.72 2.73
N PHE A 120 3.27 2.93 1.52
CA PHE A 120 3.78 4.22 1.07
C PHE A 120 2.68 5.30 1.06
N LEU A 121 1.47 4.96 0.58
CA LEU A 121 0.32 5.88 0.57
C LEU A 121 -0.08 6.37 1.97
N ILE A 122 -0.06 5.48 2.97
CA ILE A 122 -0.34 5.87 4.37
C ILE A 122 0.78 6.77 4.91
N ILE A 123 2.03 6.44 4.63
CA ILE A 123 3.19 7.20 5.13
C ILE A 123 3.22 8.60 4.51
N ILE A 124 3.10 8.72 3.18
CA ILE A 124 3.20 10.02 2.50
C ILE A 124 2.09 10.97 2.97
N SER A 125 0.86 10.47 3.12
CA SER A 125 -0.25 11.29 3.60
C SER A 125 -0.06 11.75 5.05
N THR A 126 0.45 10.87 5.91
CA THR A 126 0.78 11.17 7.31
C THR A 126 1.87 12.24 7.41
N VAL A 127 2.92 12.14 6.59
CA VAL A 127 4.03 13.09 6.56
C VAL A 127 3.57 14.47 6.08
N LEU A 128 2.72 14.54 5.05
CA LEU A 128 2.20 15.81 4.54
C LEU A 128 1.43 16.61 5.60
N ILE A 129 0.58 15.95 6.38
CA ILE A 129 -0.17 16.64 7.43
C ILE A 129 0.73 17.03 8.60
N HIS A 130 1.65 16.16 9.01
CA HIS A 130 2.62 16.52 10.05
C HIS A 130 3.46 17.73 9.63
N ALA A 131 3.91 17.79 8.36
CA ALA A 131 4.63 18.94 7.83
C ALA A 131 3.78 20.21 7.92
N LYS A 132 2.49 20.14 7.56
CA LYS A 132 1.57 21.28 7.66
C LYS A 132 1.37 21.74 9.11
N GLN A 133 1.21 20.80 10.05
CA GLN A 133 1.07 21.11 11.47
C GLN A 133 2.31 21.81 12.03
N ILE A 134 3.51 21.41 11.58
CA ILE A 134 4.78 22.04 11.97
C ILE A 134 4.89 23.45 11.37
N MET A 135 4.58 23.63 10.08
CA MET A 135 4.62 24.96 9.43
C MET A 135 3.72 25.99 10.11
N VAL A 136 2.59 25.52 10.65
CA VAL A 136 1.60 26.35 11.31
C VAL A 136 1.90 26.53 12.82
N GLY A 137 2.91 25.83 13.35
CA GLY A 137 3.29 25.90 14.76
C GLY A 137 2.34 25.16 15.71
N LEU A 138 1.45 24.31 15.18
CA LEU A 138 0.54 23.45 15.97
C LEU A 138 1.26 22.25 16.58
N LYS A 139 2.37 21.85 15.96
CA LYS A 139 3.24 20.77 16.43
C LYS A 139 4.63 21.36 16.59
N ASP A 140 5.13 21.44 17.82
CA ASP A 140 6.47 21.93 18.08
C ASP A 140 7.48 21.10 17.27
N SER A 141 8.26 21.79 16.45
CA SER A 141 9.31 21.19 15.60
C SER A 141 10.49 20.64 16.40
N GLY A 142 10.38 20.49 17.73
CA GLY A 142 11.50 20.19 18.61
C GLY A 142 12.35 21.41 18.91
N LYS A 143 11.74 22.58 19.17
CA LYS A 143 12.44 23.66 19.89
C LYS A 143 12.33 23.42 21.40
N HIS A 144 13.04 22.41 21.86
CA HIS A 144 13.60 22.44 23.21
C HIS A 144 15.06 22.88 23.08
N PHE A 145 15.39 23.95 23.82
CA PHE A 145 16.66 24.68 23.93
C PHE A 145 16.87 25.82 22.92
#